data_AF-A0A2G4R977-F1
#
_entry.id   AF-A0A2G4R977-F1
#
_cell.length_a   1.000
_cell.length_b   1.000
_cell.length_c   1.000
_cell.angle_alpha   90.00
_cell.angle_beta   90.00
_cell.angle_gamma   90.00
#
_symmetry.space_group_name_H-M   'P 1'
#
loop_
_entity.id
_entity.type
_entity.pdbx_description
1 polymer ?
#
loop_
_entity_poly.entity_id
_entity_poly.type
_entity_poly.pdbx_seq_one_letter_code
_entity_poly.pdbx_strand_id
1 'polypeptide(L)'
;MLYSFFRSELYAVTALCLAIFLPSTALGAEKNALPTLNIAAPCLNGLHIRAQKGITQPEPENGTWPAGIQLASNPDGSFSLTGQSCLADTNVTLTTPPTMPLVIISTGPTSIQVDDRKSPVFLQAGSGAVTLGRTAELNVASDSTGTITIPVLADSARLRSTVSAPFNIGNVQAPALAVYLGGSASFTTQQGRLEALEITSNSTADAVFHGETSVAALHVENTGNILVDKATGTLATERDGKGKIVVTATQDSH
;
A
#
# COMPACT_ATOMS: atom_id res chain seq x y z
N MET A 1 -53.28 -37.33 -20.87
CA MET A 1 -54.07 -36.71 -19.78
C MET A 1 -53.21 -35.58 -19.22
N LEU A 2 -53.24 -34.30 -19.62
CA LEU A 2 -54.27 -33.36 -20.07
C LEU A 2 -55.35 -33.02 -19.01
N TYR A 3 -55.29 -31.74 -18.58
CA TYR A 3 -56.17 -30.90 -17.75
C TYR A 3 -56.25 -31.24 -16.25
N SER A 4 -55.82 -30.43 -15.25
CA SER A 4 -55.88 -28.98 -14.90
C SER A 4 -57.03 -28.60 -13.94
N PHE A 5 -56.72 -27.63 -13.08
CA PHE A 5 -57.57 -26.77 -12.21
C PHE A 5 -57.85 -27.21 -10.76
N PHE A 6 -57.19 -26.52 -9.83
CA PHE A 6 -57.88 -25.68 -8.86
C PHE A 6 -57.09 -24.37 -8.62
N ARG A 7 -57.82 -23.25 -8.80
CA ARG A 7 -57.61 -21.88 -8.28
C ARG A 7 -57.48 -21.92 -6.73
N SER A 8 -57.01 -20.94 -5.96
CA SER A 8 -56.70 -19.51 -6.06
C SER A 8 -56.17 -19.05 -4.68
N GLU A 9 -55.77 -17.78 -4.59
CA GLU A 9 -55.53 -16.96 -3.38
C GLU A 9 -54.06 -16.87 -2.94
N LEU A 10 -53.38 -15.80 -3.36
CA LEU A 10 -53.23 -14.53 -2.63
C LEU A 10 -52.53 -14.74 -1.28
N TYR A 11 -51.24 -14.43 -1.21
CA TYR A 11 -50.71 -13.51 -0.19
C TYR A 11 -49.36 -12.96 -0.66
N ALA A 12 -49.28 -11.64 -0.64
CA ALA A 12 -48.14 -10.83 -1.00
C ALA A 12 -47.06 -10.89 0.07
N VAL A 13 -45.78 -10.95 -0.33
CA VAL A 13 -44.70 -10.17 0.30
C VAL A 13 -43.69 -9.77 -0.77
N THR A 14 -43.92 -8.59 -1.33
CA THR A 14 -42.91 -7.71 -1.92
C THR A 14 -41.92 -7.29 -0.82
N ALA A 15 -40.64 -7.62 -0.96
CA ALA A 15 -39.56 -7.09 -0.13
C ALA A 15 -38.44 -6.50 -1.00
N LEU A 16 -38.62 -5.20 -1.26
CA LEU A 16 -37.59 -4.16 -1.13
C LEU A 16 -36.28 -4.29 -1.95
N CYS A 17 -36.38 -4.08 -3.27
CA CYS A 17 -35.30 -3.41 -4.02
C CYS A 17 -35.33 -1.92 -3.70
N LEU A 18 -34.65 -1.50 -2.61
CA LEU A 18 -34.34 -0.09 -2.39
C LEU A 18 -33.00 0.22 -3.09
N ALA A 19 -33.09 0.51 -4.39
CA ALA A 19 -32.04 1.22 -5.09
C ALA A 19 -32.00 2.65 -4.54
N ILE A 20 -31.07 2.92 -3.64
CA ILE A 20 -30.76 4.29 -3.21
C ILE A 20 -30.01 4.95 -4.38
N PHE A 21 -30.78 5.51 -5.32
CA PHE A 21 -30.31 6.57 -6.21
C PHE A 21 -30.04 7.81 -5.34
N LEU A 22 -28.83 7.93 -4.81
CA LEU A 22 -28.33 9.24 -4.39
C LEU A 22 -28.04 10.04 -5.68
N PRO A 23 -28.65 11.21 -5.89
CA PRO A 23 -28.20 12.11 -6.94
C PRO A 23 -26.76 12.51 -6.63
N SER A 24 -25.82 12.09 -7.48
CA SER A 24 -24.44 12.53 -7.44
C SER A 24 -24.38 14.03 -7.75
N THR A 25 -24.53 14.87 -6.73
CA THR A 25 -24.04 16.25 -6.76
C THR A 25 -22.52 16.20 -6.60
N ALA A 26 -21.83 15.71 -7.63
CA ALA A 26 -20.39 15.86 -7.81
C ALA A 26 -20.14 17.00 -8.81
N LEU A 27 -20.69 18.19 -8.54
CA LEU A 27 -20.20 19.44 -9.10
C LEU A 27 -19.69 20.26 -7.92
N GLY A 28 -18.40 20.17 -7.65
CA GLY A 28 -17.77 20.98 -6.61
C GLY A 28 -16.60 20.32 -5.88
N ALA A 29 -15.68 19.67 -6.58
CA ALA A 29 -14.45 19.19 -5.95
C ALA A 29 -13.25 19.31 -6.91
N GLU A 30 -12.98 20.49 -7.46
CA GLU A 30 -11.74 20.66 -8.24
C GLU A 30 -11.32 22.14 -8.31
N LYS A 31 -10.73 22.62 -7.22
CA LYS A 31 -9.87 23.83 -7.28
C LYS A 31 -8.77 23.89 -6.20
N ASN A 32 -8.78 22.97 -5.24
CA ASN A 32 -7.82 22.95 -4.13
C ASN A 32 -7.14 21.57 -3.95
N ALA A 33 -7.18 20.70 -4.97
CA ALA A 33 -6.36 19.49 -4.92
C ALA A 33 -4.89 19.92 -4.93
N LEU A 34 -4.13 19.51 -3.91
CA LEU A 34 -2.69 19.77 -3.87
C LEU A 34 -2.05 19.07 -5.08
N PRO A 35 -1.10 19.74 -5.77
CA PRO A 35 -0.45 19.14 -6.93
C PRO A 35 0.26 17.85 -6.51
N THR A 36 0.09 16.79 -7.31
CA THR A 36 0.77 15.50 -7.11
C THR A 36 2.09 15.50 -7.85
N LEU A 37 3.10 14.82 -7.32
CA LEU A 37 4.36 14.57 -8.01
C LEU A 37 4.42 13.11 -8.48
N ASN A 38 4.48 12.94 -9.80
CA ASN A 38 4.68 11.67 -10.49
C ASN A 38 6.17 11.51 -10.82
N ILE A 39 6.77 10.38 -10.46
CA ILE A 39 8.19 10.11 -10.68
C ILE A 39 8.33 8.80 -11.46
N ALA A 40 8.95 8.87 -12.63
CA ALA A 40 9.26 7.73 -13.48
C ALA A 40 10.70 7.89 -14.03
N ALA A 41 11.67 7.52 -13.21
CA ALA A 41 13.10 7.65 -13.52
C ALA A 41 13.87 6.36 -13.19
N PRO A 42 13.58 5.23 -13.86
CA PRO A 42 14.20 3.94 -13.56
C PRO A 42 15.73 3.90 -13.80
N CYS A 43 16.29 4.90 -14.48
CA CYS A 43 17.73 5.00 -14.72
C CYS A 43 18.54 5.51 -13.52
N LEU A 44 17.89 5.96 -12.44
CA LEU A 44 18.57 6.44 -11.23
C LEU A 44 19.17 5.28 -10.44
N ASN A 45 20.31 5.52 -9.79
CA ASN A 45 20.86 4.62 -8.77
C ASN A 45 20.24 4.90 -7.40
N GLY A 46 19.98 6.17 -7.11
CA GLY A 46 19.39 6.61 -5.86
C GLY A 46 18.42 7.76 -6.05
N LEU A 47 17.31 7.70 -5.33
CA LEU A 47 16.32 8.76 -5.24
C LEU A 47 16.01 9.00 -3.76
N HIS A 48 16.36 10.18 -3.27
CA HIS A 48 15.96 10.62 -1.93
C HIS A 48 14.95 11.76 -2.06
N ILE A 49 13.74 11.57 -1.54
CA ILE A 49 12.70 12.60 -1.52
C ILE A 49 12.62 13.19 -0.11
N ARG A 50 13.05 14.44 0.01
CA ARG A 50 13.05 15.20 1.26
C ARG A 50 11.79 16.04 1.37
N ALA A 51 11.18 16.04 2.55
CA ALA A 51 10.02 16.87 2.84
C ALA A 51 10.48 18.20 3.49
N GLN A 52 10.26 19.33 2.83
CA GLN A 52 10.72 20.63 3.30
C GLN A 52 9.62 21.69 3.29
N LYS A 53 9.45 22.37 4.41
CA LYS A 53 8.51 23.50 4.54
C LYS A 53 8.98 24.70 3.70
N GLY A 54 8.03 25.45 3.16
CA GLY A 54 8.31 26.66 2.37
C GLY A 54 8.63 26.39 0.90
N ILE A 55 8.81 25.12 0.53
CA ILE A 55 8.90 24.70 -0.87
C ILE A 55 7.51 24.63 -1.48
N THR A 56 7.37 25.12 -2.71
CA THR A 56 6.11 25.14 -3.46
C THR A 56 6.11 24.19 -4.64
N GLN A 57 7.29 23.83 -5.16
CA GLN A 57 7.47 22.95 -6.30
C GLN A 57 8.64 21.99 -6.06
N PRO A 58 8.66 20.80 -6.68
CA PRO A 58 9.78 19.88 -6.57
C PRO A 58 11.06 20.50 -7.15
N GLU A 59 12.17 20.42 -6.41
CA GLU A 59 13.47 20.94 -6.87
C GLU A 59 14.63 20.07 -6.40
N PRO A 60 15.68 19.90 -7.21
CA PRO A 60 16.84 19.14 -6.78
C PRO A 60 17.58 19.93 -5.69
N GLU A 61 18.08 19.25 -4.66
CA GLU A 61 18.73 19.91 -3.52
C GLU A 61 19.88 20.83 -3.94
N ASN A 62 20.64 20.45 -4.98
CA ASN A 62 21.77 21.23 -5.50
C ASN A 62 21.35 22.30 -6.53
N GLY A 63 20.05 22.54 -6.73
CA GLY A 63 19.50 23.51 -7.69
C GLY A 63 19.68 23.14 -9.17
N THR A 64 20.41 22.07 -9.49
CA THR A 64 20.66 21.62 -10.87
C THR A 64 20.17 20.18 -11.06
N TRP A 65 19.41 19.95 -12.13
CA TRP A 65 18.98 18.61 -12.52
C TRP A 65 20.12 17.83 -13.16
N PRO A 66 20.36 16.57 -12.77
CA PRO A 66 21.32 15.71 -13.48
C PRO A 66 20.94 15.50 -14.94
N ALA A 67 21.93 15.24 -15.78
CA ALA A 67 21.71 14.93 -17.18
C ALA A 67 20.76 13.74 -17.34
N GLY A 68 19.77 13.88 -18.23
CA GLY A 68 18.77 12.84 -18.50
C GLY A 68 17.56 12.85 -17.55
N ILE A 69 17.55 13.72 -16.55
CA ILE A 69 16.42 13.95 -15.64
C ILE A 69 15.72 15.25 -15.99
N GLN A 70 14.39 15.23 -16.06
CA GLN A 70 13.58 16.40 -16.39
C GLN A 70 12.34 16.46 -15.51
N LEU A 71 12.04 17.65 -15.01
CA LEU A 71 10.77 17.97 -14.35
C LEU A 71 9.88 18.76 -15.31
N ALA A 72 8.64 18.31 -15.48
CA ALA A 72 7.60 19.02 -16.22
C ALA A 72 6.41 19.33 -15.33
N SER A 73 5.77 20.48 -15.54
CA SER A 73 4.45 20.78 -15.00
C SER A 73 3.38 20.37 -16.01
N ASN A 74 2.38 19.63 -15.55
CA ASN A 74 1.30 19.12 -16.38
C ASN A 74 0.10 20.08 -16.40
N PRO A 75 -0.79 19.97 -17.41
CA PRO A 75 -2.00 20.80 -17.51
C PRO A 75 -2.97 20.67 -16.33
N ASP A 76 -2.95 19.52 -15.65
CA ASP A 76 -3.75 19.23 -14.45
C ASP A 76 -3.15 19.82 -13.16
N GLY A 77 -2.01 20.51 -13.25
CA GLY A 77 -1.28 21.07 -12.11
C GLY A 77 -0.34 20.09 -11.41
N SER A 78 -0.28 18.82 -11.82
CA SER A 78 0.70 17.86 -11.31
C SER A 78 2.11 18.13 -11.85
N PHE A 79 3.11 17.54 -11.20
CA PHE A 79 4.49 17.53 -11.68
C PHE A 79 4.88 16.14 -12.14
N SER A 80 5.72 16.04 -13.17
CA SER A 80 6.28 14.78 -13.67
C SER A 80 7.78 14.87 -13.74
N LEU A 81 8.46 14.07 -12.91
CA LEU A 81 9.89 13.86 -12.95
C LEU A 81 10.17 12.59 -13.76
N THR A 82 10.85 12.75 -14.90
CA THR A 82 11.11 11.63 -15.82
C THR A 82 12.60 11.47 -16.11
N GLY A 83 13.02 10.24 -16.36
CA GLY A 83 14.37 9.92 -16.80
C GLY A 83 14.49 8.52 -17.39
N GLN A 84 14.93 8.41 -18.64
CA GLN A 84 15.07 7.11 -19.33
C GLN A 84 16.53 6.66 -19.47
N SER A 85 17.45 7.62 -19.57
CA SER A 85 18.88 7.35 -19.64
C SER A 85 19.60 8.36 -18.77
N CYS A 86 20.23 7.84 -17.72
CA CYS A 86 21.00 8.60 -16.76
C CYS A 86 22.48 8.26 -16.99
N LEU A 87 23.39 9.16 -16.59
CA LEU A 87 24.79 8.78 -16.46
C LEU A 87 24.93 7.69 -15.39
N ALA A 88 26.02 6.90 -15.47
CA ALA A 88 26.36 5.96 -14.40
C ALA A 88 26.39 6.70 -13.03
N ASP A 89 25.96 6.02 -11.98
CA ASP A 89 25.94 6.54 -10.60
C ASP A 89 25.10 7.82 -10.37
N THR A 90 24.12 8.10 -11.24
CA THR A 90 23.22 9.24 -11.04
C THR A 90 22.34 9.03 -9.80
N ASN A 91 22.49 9.92 -8.82
CA ASN A 91 21.66 10.01 -7.62
C ASN A 91 20.95 11.37 -7.61
N VAL A 92 19.69 11.41 -7.18
CA VAL A 92 18.91 12.63 -7.05
C VAL A 92 18.37 12.75 -5.64
N THR A 93 18.68 13.86 -4.98
CA THR A 93 17.93 14.32 -3.81
C THR A 93 16.96 15.39 -4.24
N LEU A 94 15.67 15.13 -4.04
CA LEU A 94 14.56 15.98 -4.43
C LEU A 94 13.88 16.56 -3.21
N THR A 95 13.83 17.88 -3.12
CA THR A 95 13.09 18.58 -2.08
C THR A 95 11.66 18.81 -2.53
N THR A 96 10.68 18.45 -1.69
CA THR A 96 9.24 18.55 -1.98
C THR A 96 8.46 19.13 -0.79
N PRO A 97 7.27 19.73 -1.03
CA PRO A 97 6.39 20.12 0.05
C PRO A 97 5.92 18.89 0.85
N PRO A 98 5.84 18.92 2.20
CA PRO A 98 5.46 17.76 3.02
C PRO A 98 4.03 17.27 2.82
N THR A 99 3.18 18.07 2.15
CA THR A 99 1.77 17.78 1.89
C THR A 99 1.51 17.39 0.43
N MET A 100 2.54 17.37 -0.42
CA MET A 100 2.43 16.99 -1.84
C MET A 100 2.33 15.47 -1.96
N PRO A 101 1.23 14.89 -2.50
CA PRO A 101 1.15 13.45 -2.75
C PRO A 101 2.24 12.97 -3.72
N LEU A 102 2.68 11.73 -3.55
CA LEU A 102 3.68 11.11 -4.41
C LEU A 102 3.14 9.88 -5.14
N VAL A 103 3.52 9.77 -6.41
CA VAL A 103 3.41 8.54 -7.20
C VAL A 103 4.79 8.23 -7.76
N ILE A 104 5.38 7.12 -7.32
CA ILE A 104 6.74 6.71 -7.72
C ILE A 104 6.64 5.39 -8.46
N ILE A 105 7.11 5.37 -9.71
CA ILE A 105 7.23 4.17 -10.52
C ILE A 105 8.71 3.94 -10.78
N SER A 106 9.28 2.97 -10.07
CA SER A 106 10.66 2.53 -10.25
C SER A 106 10.65 1.03 -10.47
N THR A 107 10.91 0.60 -11.70
CA THR A 107 11.02 -0.83 -12.06
C THR A 107 12.47 -1.31 -12.12
N GLY A 108 13.43 -0.41 -11.90
CA GLY A 108 14.87 -0.66 -11.97
C GLY A 108 15.53 -0.96 -10.62
N PRO A 109 16.86 -0.85 -10.54
CA PRO A 109 17.63 -1.08 -9.31
C PRO A 109 17.72 0.16 -8.40
N THR A 110 16.98 1.23 -8.69
CA THR A 110 17.03 2.48 -7.93
C THR A 110 16.73 2.26 -6.45
N SER A 111 17.66 2.64 -5.58
CA SER A 111 17.37 2.75 -4.15
C SER A 111 16.55 4.00 -3.88
N ILE A 112 15.49 3.86 -3.08
CA ILE A 112 14.54 4.95 -2.82
C ILE A 112 14.50 5.22 -1.32
N GLN A 113 14.65 6.50 -0.95
CA GLN A 113 14.39 6.99 0.39
C GLN A 113 13.32 8.07 0.31
N VAL A 114 12.28 7.97 1.12
CA VAL A 114 11.26 9.02 1.26
C VAL A 114 11.22 9.45 2.72
N ASP A 115 11.42 10.75 2.98
CA ASP A 115 11.31 11.30 4.32
C ASP A 115 9.86 11.32 4.82
N ASP A 116 9.70 11.48 6.14
CA ASP A 116 8.41 11.68 6.79
C ASP A 116 7.59 12.80 6.12
N ARG A 117 6.32 12.51 5.85
CA ARG A 117 5.40 13.43 5.17
C ARG A 117 3.95 13.21 5.60
N LYS A 118 3.11 14.20 5.32
CA LYS A 118 1.68 14.21 5.70
C LYS A 118 0.75 13.85 4.54
N SER A 119 1.31 13.42 3.42
CA SER A 119 0.58 13.11 2.21
C SER A 119 0.62 11.60 1.92
N PRO A 120 -0.29 11.11 1.07
CA PRO A 120 -0.21 9.75 0.58
C PRO A 120 1.04 9.49 -0.26
N VAL A 121 1.47 8.23 -0.30
CA VAL A 121 2.54 7.74 -1.17
C VAL A 121 2.07 6.47 -1.87
N PHE A 122 2.16 6.49 -3.20
CA PHE A 122 2.01 5.31 -4.04
C PHE A 122 3.37 4.96 -4.63
N LEU A 123 3.82 3.73 -4.43
CA LEU A 123 5.11 3.25 -4.90
C LEU A 123 4.96 1.92 -5.62
N GLN A 124 5.41 1.88 -6.87
CA GLN A 124 5.79 0.64 -7.54
C GLN A 124 7.32 0.50 -7.46
N ALA A 125 7.79 -0.43 -6.64
CA ALA A 125 9.21 -0.63 -6.32
C ALA A 125 9.85 -1.75 -7.14
N GLY A 126 11.10 -1.51 -7.54
CA GLY A 126 11.95 -2.42 -8.29
C GLY A 126 12.88 -3.23 -7.39
N SER A 127 14.08 -3.53 -7.88
CA SER A 127 15.06 -4.38 -7.18
C SER A 127 15.94 -3.63 -6.18
N GLY A 128 15.95 -2.29 -6.24
CA GLY A 128 16.65 -1.46 -5.27
C GLY A 128 15.99 -1.46 -3.90
N ALA A 129 16.79 -1.18 -2.85
CA ALA A 129 16.27 -1.07 -1.50
C ALA A 129 15.44 0.21 -1.33
N VAL A 130 14.32 0.08 -0.62
CA VAL A 130 13.38 1.17 -0.35
C VAL A 130 13.28 1.41 1.15
N THR A 131 13.40 2.68 1.56
CA THR A 131 13.06 3.13 2.91
C THR A 131 11.99 4.22 2.85
N LEU A 132 10.87 3.99 3.52
CA LEU A 132 9.75 4.92 3.58
C LEU A 132 9.58 5.44 5.00
N GLY A 133 9.74 6.74 5.18
CA GLY A 133 9.37 7.43 6.41
C GLY A 133 7.87 7.35 6.69
N ARG A 134 7.44 8.00 7.77
CA ARG A 134 6.03 8.09 8.13
C ARG A 134 5.25 8.84 7.05
N THR A 135 4.18 8.26 6.54
CA THR A 135 3.29 8.90 5.55
C THR A 135 1.86 8.98 6.10
N ALA A 136 0.97 9.62 5.34
CA ALA A 136 -0.47 9.29 5.44
C ALA A 136 -0.70 7.92 4.78
N GLU A 137 -1.81 7.72 4.07
CA GLU A 137 -2.07 6.46 3.36
C GLU A 137 -0.88 6.00 2.50
N LEU A 138 -0.52 4.73 2.64
CA LEU A 138 0.60 4.12 1.93
C LEU A 138 0.13 2.98 1.03
N ASN A 139 0.55 3.00 -0.22
CA ASN A 139 0.34 1.89 -1.14
C ASN A 139 1.66 1.51 -1.80
N VAL A 140 2.10 0.27 -1.57
CA VAL A 140 3.35 -0.25 -2.12
C VAL A 140 3.09 -1.53 -2.88
N ALA A 141 3.50 -1.55 -4.14
CA ALA A 141 3.56 -2.75 -4.97
C ALA A 141 5.01 -3.04 -5.37
N SER A 142 5.41 -4.31 -5.36
CA SER A 142 6.70 -4.73 -5.90
C SER A 142 6.59 -6.08 -6.61
N ASP A 143 6.95 -6.08 -7.89
CA ASP A 143 7.09 -7.28 -8.69
C ASP A 143 8.58 -7.65 -8.82
N SER A 144 9.35 -7.47 -7.74
CA SER A 144 10.82 -7.63 -7.71
C SER A 144 11.33 -8.18 -6.36
N THR A 145 12.62 -7.99 -6.07
CA THR A 145 13.35 -8.57 -4.92
C THR A 145 13.86 -7.52 -3.93
N GLY A 146 13.66 -6.22 -4.19
CA GLY A 146 14.19 -5.15 -3.36
C GLY A 146 13.54 -5.12 -1.97
N THR A 147 14.34 -4.96 -0.92
CA THR A 147 13.81 -4.85 0.45
C THR A 147 13.07 -3.53 0.64
N ILE A 148 11.90 -3.59 1.29
CA ILE A 148 11.09 -2.43 1.61
C ILE A 148 11.01 -2.30 3.13
N THR A 149 11.54 -1.19 3.64
CA THR A 149 11.60 -0.89 5.08
C THR A 149 10.71 0.31 5.41
N ILE A 150 9.83 0.14 6.39
CA ILE A 150 8.94 1.18 6.91
C ILE A 150 9.21 1.27 8.42
N PRO A 151 10.00 2.24 8.91
CA PRO A 151 10.31 2.31 10.33
C PRO A 151 9.07 2.48 11.22
N VAL A 152 8.11 3.30 10.78
CA VAL A 152 6.85 3.54 11.48
C VAL A 152 5.69 3.60 10.50
N LEU A 153 4.71 2.73 10.67
CA LEU A 153 3.42 2.80 9.97
C LEU A 153 2.39 3.49 10.89
N ALA A 154 1.92 4.67 10.50
CA ALA A 154 1.04 5.52 11.32
C ALA A 154 -0.39 5.70 10.75
N ASP A 155 -0.64 5.22 9.54
CA ASP A 155 -1.90 5.32 8.82
C ASP A 155 -2.13 4.03 8.01
N SER A 156 -3.25 3.93 7.29
CA SER A 156 -3.62 2.76 6.50
C SER A 156 -2.57 2.43 5.44
N ALA A 157 -2.27 1.15 5.28
CA ALA A 157 -1.37 0.69 4.23
C ALA A 157 -1.88 -0.52 3.45
N ARG A 158 -1.50 -0.57 2.18
CA ARG A 158 -1.62 -1.74 1.29
C ARG A 158 -0.24 -2.10 0.77
N LEU A 159 0.19 -3.32 1.06
CA LEU A 159 1.49 -3.85 0.65
C LEU A 159 1.26 -5.06 -0.25
N ARG A 160 1.87 -5.07 -1.42
CA ARG A 160 1.75 -6.16 -2.39
C ARG A 160 3.11 -6.53 -2.92
N SER A 161 3.53 -7.77 -2.78
CA SER A 161 4.60 -8.32 -3.60
C SER A 161 4.16 -9.58 -4.31
N THR A 162 4.52 -9.73 -5.60
CA THR A 162 4.20 -10.92 -6.39
C THR A 162 5.41 -11.83 -6.64
N VAL A 163 6.62 -11.36 -6.32
CA VAL A 163 7.88 -12.06 -6.59
C VAL A 163 8.58 -12.41 -5.28
N SER A 164 9.37 -11.52 -4.69
CA SER A 164 10.21 -11.88 -3.55
C SER A 164 10.59 -10.71 -2.65
N ALA A 165 9.91 -9.56 -2.74
CA ALA A 165 10.30 -8.38 -1.97
C ALA A 165 9.95 -8.58 -0.48
N PRO A 166 10.92 -8.50 0.45
CA PRO A 166 10.63 -8.54 1.87
C PRO A 166 10.14 -7.17 2.37
N PHE A 167 9.02 -7.17 3.09
CA PHE A 167 8.50 -6.01 3.81
C PHE A 167 8.89 -6.07 5.29
N ASN A 168 9.60 -5.06 5.78
CA ASN A 168 9.98 -4.93 7.18
C ASN A 168 9.37 -3.65 7.77
N ILE A 169 8.54 -3.79 8.80
CA ILE A 169 7.97 -2.66 9.53
C ILE A 169 8.51 -2.64 10.96
N GLY A 170 9.05 -1.51 11.41
CA GLY A 170 9.51 -1.37 12.79
C GLY A 170 8.34 -1.38 13.77
N ASN A 171 7.60 -0.28 13.82
CA ASN A 171 6.45 -0.13 14.70
C ASN A 171 5.17 0.18 13.91
N VAL A 172 4.08 -0.50 14.25
CA VAL A 172 2.75 -0.25 13.68
C VAL A 172 1.85 0.46 14.70
N GLN A 173 1.29 1.59 14.32
CA GLN A 173 0.22 2.31 15.03
C GLN A 173 -0.72 2.88 13.96
N ALA A 174 -1.50 2.00 13.36
CA ALA A 174 -2.31 2.33 12.20
C ALA A 174 -3.73 1.77 12.34
N PRO A 175 -4.72 2.36 11.64
CA PRO A 175 -6.05 1.81 11.60
C PRO A 175 -6.08 0.46 10.87
N ALA A 176 -5.48 0.37 9.67
CA ALA A 176 -5.56 -0.83 8.85
C ALA A 176 -4.26 -1.16 8.11
N LEU A 177 -3.99 -2.45 7.94
CA LEU A 177 -2.92 -2.95 7.08
C LEU A 177 -3.41 -4.15 6.28
N ALA A 178 -3.31 -4.07 4.95
CA ALA A 178 -3.55 -5.19 4.05
C ALA A 178 -2.24 -5.60 3.37
N VAL A 179 -1.94 -6.90 3.38
CA VAL A 179 -0.71 -7.47 2.83
C VAL A 179 -1.03 -8.62 1.89
N TYR A 180 -0.49 -8.54 0.66
CA TYR A 180 -0.46 -9.66 -0.28
C TYR A 180 0.98 -10.07 -0.56
N LEU A 181 1.27 -11.36 -0.41
CA LEU A 181 2.60 -11.94 -0.64
C LEU A 181 2.52 -13.07 -1.67
N GLY A 182 3.29 -12.97 -2.75
CA GLY A 182 3.48 -14.02 -3.75
C GLY A 182 4.94 -14.47 -3.83
N GLY A 183 5.18 -15.57 -4.55
CA GLY A 183 6.50 -16.14 -4.79
C GLY A 183 7.22 -16.51 -3.49
N SER A 184 8.27 -15.80 -3.14
CA SER A 184 9.01 -15.96 -1.88
C SER A 184 9.06 -14.67 -1.05
N ALA A 185 8.12 -13.75 -1.26
CA ALA A 185 8.04 -12.50 -0.50
C ALA A 185 7.71 -12.76 0.97
N SER A 186 8.34 -12.03 1.88
CA SER A 186 8.09 -12.15 3.31
C SER A 186 7.57 -10.84 3.89
N PHE A 187 6.96 -10.93 5.06
CA PHE A 187 6.49 -9.78 5.81
C PHE A 187 6.89 -9.93 7.27
N THR A 188 7.41 -8.88 7.89
CA THR A 188 7.71 -8.88 9.33
C THR A 188 7.44 -7.51 9.93
N THR A 189 6.73 -7.47 11.06
CA THR A 189 6.68 -6.31 11.95
C THR A 189 7.47 -6.60 13.22
N GLN A 190 8.07 -5.60 13.87
CA GLN A 190 8.75 -5.83 15.16
C GLN A 190 7.79 -5.71 16.35
N GLN A 191 6.82 -4.80 16.27
CA GLN A 191 5.80 -4.56 17.28
C GLN A 191 4.67 -3.69 16.70
N GLY A 192 3.52 -3.62 17.39
CA GLY A 192 2.54 -2.58 17.14
C GLY A 192 1.10 -2.96 17.46
N ARG A 193 0.19 -2.06 17.06
CA ARG A 193 -1.25 -2.22 17.15
C ARG A 193 -1.94 -1.80 15.86
N LEU A 194 -2.93 -2.61 15.46
CA LEU A 194 -3.85 -2.36 14.35
C LEU A 194 -5.30 -2.46 14.82
N GLU A 195 -6.21 -1.77 14.13
CA GLU A 195 -7.64 -2.07 14.25
C GLU A 195 -8.01 -3.22 13.31
N ALA A 196 -7.49 -3.22 12.08
CA ALA A 196 -7.71 -4.26 11.08
C ALA A 196 -6.40 -4.73 10.43
N LEU A 197 -6.25 -6.04 10.35
CA LEU A 197 -5.15 -6.71 9.67
C LEU A 197 -5.72 -7.70 8.64
N GLU A 198 -5.28 -7.57 7.40
CA GLU A 198 -5.54 -8.54 6.34
C GLU A 198 -4.20 -9.05 5.79
N ILE A 199 -4.04 -10.37 5.74
CA ILE A 199 -2.87 -11.01 5.12
C ILE A 199 -3.35 -12.14 4.23
N THR A 200 -3.06 -12.04 2.93
CA THR A 200 -3.17 -13.14 1.96
C THR A 200 -1.78 -13.53 1.49
N SER A 201 -1.38 -14.78 1.75
CA SER A 201 -0.05 -15.28 1.42
C SER A 201 -0.10 -16.47 0.47
N ASN A 202 0.26 -16.21 -0.78
CA ASN A 202 0.67 -17.21 -1.78
C ASN A 202 2.19 -17.38 -1.83
N SER A 203 2.88 -17.02 -0.75
CA SER A 203 4.34 -17.08 -0.65
C SER A 203 4.84 -18.39 -0.05
N THR A 204 6.06 -18.78 -0.41
CA THR A 204 6.80 -19.85 0.28
C THR A 204 7.48 -19.37 1.57
N ALA A 205 7.56 -18.05 1.79
CA ALA A 205 8.14 -17.44 2.97
C ALA A 205 7.06 -16.96 3.96
N ASP A 206 7.46 -16.75 5.21
CA ASP A 206 6.53 -16.44 6.29
C ASP A 206 6.10 -14.96 6.30
N ALA A 207 4.89 -14.74 6.81
CA ALA A 207 4.36 -13.44 7.22
C ALA A 207 4.23 -13.41 8.74
N VAL A 208 4.91 -12.47 9.40
CA VAL A 208 4.98 -12.39 10.86
C VAL A 208 4.55 -11.01 11.32
N PHE A 209 3.43 -10.93 12.02
CA PHE A 209 2.97 -9.73 12.70
C PHE A 209 3.22 -9.86 14.21
N HIS A 210 4.34 -9.30 14.67
CA HIS A 210 4.56 -9.09 16.10
C HIS A 210 3.73 -7.88 16.54
N GLY A 211 2.58 -8.10 17.16
CA GLY A 211 1.66 -7.04 17.56
C GLY A 211 0.26 -7.50 17.91
N GLU A 212 -0.60 -6.54 18.22
CA GLU A 212 -2.02 -6.76 18.51
C GLU A 212 -2.91 -6.20 17.39
N THR A 213 -3.92 -6.96 16.97
CA THR A 213 -4.97 -6.46 16.06
C THR A 213 -6.36 -6.72 16.63
N SER A 214 -7.30 -5.80 16.41
CA SER A 214 -8.70 -6.02 16.82
C SER A 214 -9.41 -6.96 15.84
N VAL A 215 -9.16 -6.82 14.54
CA VAL A 215 -9.74 -7.68 13.50
C VAL A 215 -8.62 -8.27 12.66
N ALA A 216 -8.70 -9.57 12.38
CA ALA A 216 -7.74 -10.28 11.54
C ALA A 216 -8.46 -11.15 10.49
N ALA A 217 -8.14 -10.94 9.22
CA ALA A 217 -8.52 -11.82 8.11
C ALA A 217 -7.24 -12.41 7.50
N LEU A 218 -7.03 -13.71 7.67
CA LEU A 218 -5.77 -14.38 7.34
C LEU A 218 -6.01 -15.52 6.36
N HIS A 219 -5.31 -15.52 5.24
CA HIS A 219 -5.46 -16.52 4.19
C HIS A 219 -4.09 -17.03 3.72
N VAL A 220 -3.89 -18.35 3.82
CA VAL A 220 -2.69 -19.03 3.33
C VAL A 220 -3.03 -19.87 2.12
N GLU A 221 -2.40 -19.57 0.99
CA GLU A 221 -2.56 -20.25 -0.30
C GLU A 221 -1.37 -21.17 -0.64
N ASN A 222 -0.21 -20.98 0.00
CA ASN A 222 1.03 -21.72 -0.31
C ASN A 222 1.70 -22.30 0.96
N THR A 223 3.02 -22.49 0.97
CA THR A 223 3.75 -23.16 2.07
C THR A 223 4.21 -22.23 3.19
N GLY A 224 4.28 -20.92 2.94
CA GLY A 224 4.66 -19.92 3.94
C GLY A 224 3.60 -19.81 5.05
N ASN A 225 4.05 -19.63 6.29
CA ASN A 225 3.18 -19.51 7.44
C ASN A 225 2.75 -18.06 7.68
N ILE A 226 1.61 -17.87 8.34
CA ILE A 226 1.21 -16.59 8.92
C ILE A 226 1.25 -16.73 10.44
N LEU A 227 2.00 -15.84 11.09
CA LEU A 227 2.11 -15.73 12.54
C LEU A 227 1.61 -14.35 12.97
N VAL A 228 0.70 -14.31 13.94
CA VAL A 228 0.15 -13.09 14.54
C VAL A 228 0.22 -13.25 16.05
N ASP A 229 0.86 -12.31 16.76
CA ASP A 229 1.00 -12.45 18.21
C ASP A 229 -0.36 -12.42 18.92
N LYS A 230 -1.23 -11.45 18.58
CA LYS A 230 -2.52 -11.32 19.25
C LYS A 230 -3.64 -10.78 18.38
N ALA A 231 -4.81 -11.43 18.44
CA ALA A 231 -6.06 -10.94 17.86
C ALA A 231 -7.14 -10.82 18.96
N THR A 232 -7.66 -9.62 19.21
CA THR A 232 -8.59 -9.38 20.34
C THR A 232 -10.06 -9.48 19.97
N GLY A 233 -10.42 -9.23 18.72
CA GLY A 233 -11.80 -9.31 18.24
C GLY A 233 -11.98 -10.39 17.19
N THR A 234 -12.59 -10.03 16.06
CA THR A 234 -12.93 -10.98 14.99
C THR A 234 -11.69 -11.56 14.34
N LEU A 235 -11.63 -12.90 14.30
CA LEU A 235 -10.61 -13.65 13.59
C LEU A 235 -11.27 -14.52 12.52
N ALA A 236 -10.92 -14.28 11.25
CA ALA A 236 -11.27 -15.10 10.11
C ALA A 236 -9.99 -15.73 9.53
N THR A 237 -10.02 -17.04 9.29
CA THR A 237 -8.88 -17.75 8.70
C THR A 237 -9.30 -18.66 7.57
N GLU A 238 -8.55 -18.66 6.47
CA GLU A 238 -8.70 -19.55 5.33
C GLU A 238 -7.36 -20.23 5.00
N ARG A 239 -7.40 -21.51 4.62
CA ARG A 239 -6.20 -22.33 4.41
C ARG A 239 -6.39 -23.22 3.18
N ASP A 240 -5.90 -22.72 2.04
CA ASP A 240 -5.86 -23.48 0.78
C ASP A 240 -4.49 -24.10 0.52
N GLY A 241 -3.46 -23.54 1.16
CA GLY A 241 -2.07 -24.00 1.11
C GLY A 241 -1.67 -24.97 2.22
N LYS A 242 -0.37 -25.31 2.24
CA LYS A 242 0.24 -26.18 3.27
C LYS A 242 0.81 -25.40 4.46
N GLY A 243 0.92 -24.08 4.35
CA GLY A 243 1.40 -23.23 5.44
C GLY A 243 0.40 -23.17 6.60
N LYS A 244 0.90 -22.82 7.78
CA LYS A 244 0.10 -22.72 9.00
C LYS A 244 -0.32 -21.27 9.24
N ILE A 245 -1.44 -21.10 9.91
CA ILE A 245 -1.85 -19.83 10.51
C ILE A 245 -1.82 -20.04 12.03
N VAL A 246 -0.97 -19.28 12.72
CA VAL A 246 -0.78 -19.32 14.18
C VAL A 246 -1.11 -17.95 14.74
N VAL A 247 -2.09 -17.90 15.64
CA VAL A 247 -2.39 -16.71 16.45
C VAL A 247 -2.09 -17.05 17.90
N THR A 248 -1.09 -16.40 18.50
CA THR A 248 -0.56 -16.83 19.82
C THR A 248 -1.54 -16.57 20.95
N ALA A 249 -2.25 -15.43 20.91
CA ALA A 249 -3.30 -15.10 21.84
C ALA A 249 -4.56 -14.63 21.11
N THR A 250 -5.69 -15.28 21.41
CA THR A 250 -7.02 -14.79 21.06
C THR A 250 -7.71 -14.34 22.34
N GLN A 251 -8.63 -13.38 22.28
CA GLN A 251 -9.41 -13.03 23.47
C GLN A 251 -10.20 -14.27 23.93
N ASP A 252 -9.96 -14.71 25.18
CA ASP A 252 -10.72 -15.76 25.83
C ASP A 252 -12.20 -15.37 25.82
N SER A 253 -13.02 -16.21 25.19
CA SER A 253 -14.47 -16.13 25.25
C SER A 253 -14.93 -16.39 26.69
N HIS A 254 -15.18 -15.31 27.42
CA HIS A 254 -15.94 -15.32 28.68
C HIS A 254 -17.44 -15.15 28.41
#